data_AF-A0A409YCE7-F1
#
_entry.id   AF-A0A409YCE7-F1
#
_cell.length_a   1.000
_cell.length_b   1.000
_cell.length_c   1.000
_cell.angle_alpha   90.00
_cell.angle_beta   90.00
_cell.angle_gamma   90.00
#
_symmetry.space_group_name_H-M   'P 1'
#
loop_
_entity.id
_entity.type
_entity.pdbx_description
1 polymer ?
#
loop_
_entity_poly.entity_id
_entity_poly.type
_entity_poly.pdbx_seq_one_letter_code
_entity_poly.pdbx_strand_id
1 'polypeptide(L)'
;MAHFDQSSRQVDLNEAILMHQQALELHPSAHSNHSLSLNNLASVLEARFQQSGRQADLDDAILMLQEALELRPAPHPARWASLAVLGNCLQTRFSAVVRLE
;
A
#
# COMPACT_ATOMS: atom_id res chain seq x y z
N MET A 1 2.60 28.00 7.58
CA MET A 1 3.51 27.12 6.81
C MET A 1 3.04 25.66 6.74
N ALA A 2 2.38 25.11 7.77
CA ALA A 2 1.93 23.70 7.78
C ALA A 2 0.94 23.30 6.64
N HIS A 3 0.02 24.18 6.25
CA HIS A 3 -0.95 23.88 5.18
C HIS A 3 -0.30 23.66 3.80
N PHE A 4 0.77 24.40 3.47
CA PHE A 4 1.44 24.27 2.18
C PHE A 4 2.20 22.93 2.08
N ASP A 5 2.84 22.52 3.18
CA ASP A 5 3.57 21.25 3.29
C ASP A 5 2.63 20.04 3.24
N GLN A 6 1.47 20.11 3.91
CA GLN A 6 0.46 19.05 3.84
C GLN A 6 -0.14 18.89 2.43
N SER A 7 -0.42 20.00 1.74
CA SER A 7 -0.89 19.95 0.35
C SER A 7 0.17 19.38 -0.59
N SER A 8 1.45 19.75 -0.42
CA SER A 8 2.55 19.18 -1.22
C SER A 8 2.67 17.67 -1.04
N ARG A 9 2.66 17.19 0.21
CA ARG A 9 2.75 15.75 0.51
C ARG A 9 1.57 14.96 -0.04
N GLN A 10 0.37 15.54 -0.04
CA GLN A 10 -0.80 14.90 -0.64
C GLN A 10 -0.68 14.80 -2.17
N VAL A 11 -0.11 15.80 -2.82
CA VAL A 11 0.18 15.75 -4.27
C VAL A 11 1.20 14.66 -4.55
N ASP A 12 2.29 14.60 -3.79
CA ASP A 12 3.35 13.59 -3.97
C ASP A 12 2.82 12.16 -3.78
N LEU A 13 1.95 11.92 -2.78
CA LEU A 13 1.32 10.60 -2.57
C LEU A 13 0.37 10.22 -3.70
N ASN A 14 -0.43 11.17 -4.21
CA ASN A 14 -1.35 10.88 -5.31
C ASN A 14 -0.59 10.59 -6.61
N GLU A 15 0.50 11.33 -6.88
CA GLU A 15 1.36 11.07 -8.03
C GLU A 15 2.05 9.72 -7.92
N ALA A 16 2.59 9.36 -6.74
CA ALA A 16 3.17 8.04 -6.50
C ALA A 16 2.17 6.90 -6.73
N ILE A 17 0.91 7.08 -6.31
CA ILE A 17 -0.17 6.10 -6.57
C ILE A 17 -0.40 5.93 -8.07
N LEU A 18 -0.53 7.02 -8.81
CA LEU A 18 -0.74 6.98 -10.26
C LEU A 18 0.41 6.27 -10.97
N MET A 19 1.66 6.56 -10.59
CA MET A 19 2.84 5.92 -11.19
C MET A 19 2.87 4.41 -10.93
N HIS A 20 2.53 3.97 -9.72
CA HIS A 20 2.47 2.55 -9.39
C HIS A 20 1.29 1.83 -10.05
N GLN A 21 0.13 2.49 -10.18
CA GLN A 21 -1.01 1.95 -10.93
C GLN A 21 -0.66 1.74 -12.41
N GLN A 22 -0.04 2.75 -13.06
CA GLN A 22 0.43 2.60 -14.44
C GLN A 22 1.47 1.48 -14.58
N ALA A 23 2.37 1.33 -13.61
CA ALA A 23 3.34 0.24 -13.63
C ALA A 23 2.69 -1.16 -13.57
N LEU A 24 1.56 -1.29 -12.86
CA LEU A 24 0.76 -2.51 -12.79
C LEU A 24 -0.02 -2.77 -14.09
N GLU A 25 -0.60 -1.73 -14.69
CA GLU A 25 -1.29 -1.82 -15.98
C GLU A 25 -0.35 -2.28 -17.11
N LEU A 26 0.91 -1.85 -17.08
CA LEU A 26 1.91 -2.23 -18.08
C LEU A 26 2.41 -3.68 -17.94
N HIS A 27 2.24 -4.32 -16.77
CA HIS A 27 2.75 -5.69 -16.52
C HIS A 27 1.71 -6.57 -15.82
N PRO A 28 0.74 -7.17 -16.54
CA PRO A 28 -0.46 -7.70 -15.91
C PRO A 28 -0.35 -8.94 -15.00
N SER A 29 0.73 -9.73 -14.98
CA SER A 29 0.84 -10.88 -14.04
C SER A 29 2.11 -11.74 -14.16
N ALA A 30 2.90 -11.61 -15.24
CA ALA A 30 3.99 -12.56 -15.52
C ALA A 30 5.39 -12.09 -15.11
N HIS A 31 5.53 -10.94 -14.44
CA HIS A 31 6.84 -10.36 -14.11
C HIS A 31 7.10 -10.39 -12.61
N SER A 32 8.32 -10.79 -12.23
CA SER A 32 8.82 -10.79 -10.84
C SER A 32 8.61 -9.45 -10.13
N ASN A 33 8.59 -8.36 -10.89
CA ASN A 33 8.42 -7.00 -10.39
C ASN A 33 6.96 -6.63 -10.09
N HIS A 34 5.97 -7.42 -10.53
CA HIS A 34 4.55 -7.14 -10.25
C HIS A 34 4.29 -7.16 -8.74
N SER A 35 4.78 -8.18 -8.03
CA SER A 35 4.68 -8.27 -6.57
C SER A 35 5.35 -7.10 -5.84
N LEU A 36 6.42 -6.53 -6.42
CA LEU A 36 7.11 -5.36 -5.87
C LEU A 36 6.28 -4.09 -6.05
N SER A 37 5.71 -3.88 -7.25
CA SER A 37 4.81 -2.76 -7.52
C SER A 37 3.59 -2.77 -6.60
N LEU A 38 3.01 -3.94 -6.34
CA LEU A 38 1.91 -4.11 -5.38
C LEU A 38 2.32 -3.71 -3.95
N ASN A 39 3.49 -4.15 -3.45
CA ASN A 39 3.94 -3.74 -2.10
C ASN A 39 4.16 -2.24 -1.99
N ASN A 40 4.74 -1.64 -3.04
CA ASN A 40 5.04 -0.21 -3.05
C ASN A 40 3.74 0.60 -3.07
N LEU A 41 2.78 0.23 -3.92
CA LEU A 41 1.47 0.87 -3.96
C LEU A 41 0.74 0.75 -2.62
N ALA A 42 0.75 -0.45 -2.01
CA ALA A 42 0.17 -0.67 -0.70
C ALA A 42 0.80 0.22 0.39
N SER A 43 2.13 0.39 0.36
CA SER A 43 2.83 1.28 1.31
C SER A 43 2.43 2.75 1.15
N VAL A 44 2.26 3.21 -0.10
CA VAL A 44 1.82 4.59 -0.39
C VAL A 44 0.37 4.80 0.04
N LEU A 45 -0.49 3.81 -0.17
CA LEU A 45 -1.88 3.84 0.29
C LEU A 45 -1.99 3.84 1.82
N GLU A 46 -1.19 3.06 2.55
CA GLU A 46 -1.12 3.12 4.01
C GLU A 46 -0.69 4.53 4.48
N ALA A 47 0.35 5.11 3.88
CA ALA A 47 0.79 6.46 4.22
C ALA A 47 -0.31 7.51 3.98
N ARG A 48 -1.08 7.35 2.88
CA ARG A 48 -2.21 8.23 2.56
C ARG A 48 -3.37 8.03 3.53
N PHE A 49 -3.64 6.81 3.97
CA PHE A 49 -4.58 6.52 5.05
C PHE A 49 -4.19 7.23 6.34
N GLN A 50 -2.92 7.13 6.76
CA GLN A 50 -2.45 7.77 8.00
C GLN A 50 -2.63 9.30 7.98
N GLN A 51 -2.55 9.93 6.80
CA GLN A 51 -2.76 11.37 6.65
C GLN A 51 -4.23 11.79 6.52
N SER A 52 -5.06 10.98 5.86
CA SER A 52 -6.41 11.37 5.44
C SER A 52 -7.54 10.63 6.17
N GLY A 53 -7.24 9.53 6.85
CA GLY A 53 -8.22 8.64 7.48
C GLY A 53 -9.10 7.87 6.51
N ARG A 54 -8.80 7.89 5.20
CA ARG A 54 -9.62 7.23 4.17
C ARG A 54 -9.49 5.72 4.23
N GLN A 55 -10.45 5.06 4.87
CA GLN A 55 -10.46 3.60 5.06
C GLN A 55 -10.29 2.81 3.76
N ALA A 56 -10.84 3.30 2.64
CA ALA A 56 -10.65 2.68 1.32
C ALA A 56 -9.17 2.50 0.94
N ASP A 57 -8.30 3.46 1.29
CA ASP A 57 -6.87 3.36 1.01
C ASP A 57 -6.25 2.17 1.77
N LEU A 58 -6.66 1.95 3.01
CA LEU A 58 -6.15 0.86 3.83
C LEU A 58 -6.68 -0.51 3.39
N ASP A 59 -7.95 -0.58 2.99
CA ASP A 59 -8.55 -1.81 2.45
C ASP A 59 -7.90 -2.20 1.11
N ASP A 60 -7.69 -1.24 0.22
CA ASP A 60 -6.99 -1.47 -1.06
C ASP A 60 -5.55 -1.94 -0.83
N ALA A 61 -4.82 -1.34 0.12
CA ALA A 61 -3.47 -1.77 0.49
C ALA A 61 -3.44 -3.24 0.95
N ILE A 62 -4.41 -3.65 1.76
CA ILE A 62 -4.52 -5.04 2.24
C ILE A 62 -4.76 -6.01 1.07
N LEU A 63 -5.68 -5.67 0.16
CA LEU A 63 -5.96 -6.50 -1.02
C LEU A 63 -4.71 -6.69 -1.90
N MET A 64 -3.99 -5.60 -2.18
CA MET A 64 -2.76 -5.66 -2.98
C MET A 64 -1.66 -6.49 -2.33
N LEU A 65 -1.54 -6.44 -1.01
CA LEU A 65 -0.56 -7.25 -0.28
C LEU A 65 -0.92 -8.73 -0.27
N GLN A 66 -2.21 -9.07 -0.27
CA GLN A 66 -2.68 -10.45 -0.42
C GLN A 66 -2.34 -10.99 -1.82
N GLU A 67 -2.63 -10.23 -2.88
CA GLU A 67 -2.24 -10.58 -4.25
C GLU A 67 -0.72 -10.75 -4.37
N ALA A 68 0.06 -9.84 -3.78
CA ALA A 68 1.52 -9.90 -3.80
C ALA A 68 2.09 -11.12 -3.03
N LEU A 69 1.32 -11.71 -2.11
CA LEU A 69 1.65 -12.95 -1.40
C LEU A 69 1.31 -14.20 -2.22
N GLU A 70 0.26 -14.15 -3.04
CA GLU A 70 -0.06 -15.23 -3.99
C GLU A 70 1.04 -15.36 -5.04
N LEU A 71 1.61 -14.24 -5.49
CA LEU A 71 2.74 -14.21 -6.42
C LEU A 71 4.09 -14.62 -5.79
N ARG A 72 4.18 -14.70 -4.46
CA ARG A 72 5.39 -15.09 -3.71
C ARG A 72 5.09 -16.23 -2.74
N PRO A 73 4.81 -17.45 -3.23
CA PRO A 73 4.58 -18.60 -2.37
C PRO A 73 5.82 -18.94 -1.54
N ALA A 74 5.65 -19.59 -0.38
CA ALA A 74 6.79 -20.04 0.40
C ALA A 74 7.61 -21.08 -0.40
N PRO A 75 8.96 -21.05 -0.36
CA PRO A 75 9.84 -20.24 0.49
C PRO A 75 10.41 -18.96 -0.20
N HIS A 76 9.65 -18.28 -1.06
CA HIS A 76 10.15 -17.14 -1.84
C HIS A 76 10.86 -16.09 -0.96
N PRO A 77 12.11 -15.67 -1.31
CA PRO A 77 12.96 -14.86 -0.44
C PRO A 77 12.41 -13.47 -0.16
N ALA A 78 11.57 -12.92 -1.04
CA ALA A 78 10.92 -11.63 -0.80
C ALA A 78 9.54 -11.74 -0.12
N ARG A 79 9.03 -12.94 0.23
CA ARG A 79 7.69 -13.11 0.83
C ARG A 79 7.56 -12.36 2.15
N TRP A 80 8.62 -12.34 2.96
CA TRP A 80 8.62 -11.68 4.26
C TRP A 80 8.28 -10.20 4.17
N ALA A 81 8.69 -9.50 3.11
CA ALA A 81 8.44 -8.07 2.95
C ALA A 81 6.93 -7.79 2.83
N SER A 82 6.21 -8.60 2.06
CA SER A 82 4.75 -8.52 1.97
C SER A 82 4.05 -8.78 3.30
N LEU A 83 4.54 -9.79 4.03
CA LEU A 83 3.97 -10.15 5.34
C LEU A 83 4.17 -9.03 6.36
N ALA A 84 5.34 -8.38 6.36
CA ALA A 84 5.63 -7.27 7.25
C ALA A 84 4.70 -6.08 7.00
N VAL A 85 4.54 -5.67 5.73
CA VAL A 85 3.65 -4.54 5.39
C VAL A 85 2.19 -4.89 5.67
N LEU A 86 1.76 -6.14 5.41
CA LEU A 86 0.40 -6.59 5.72
C LEU A 86 0.13 -6.56 7.23
N GLY A 87 1.09 -7.00 8.04
CA GLY A 87 1.01 -6.92 9.50
C GLY A 87 0.82 -5.48 9.99
N ASN A 88 1.57 -4.53 9.42
CA ASN A 88 1.43 -3.11 9.74
C ASN A 88 0.04 -2.57 9.35
N CYS A 89 -0.43 -2.87 8.14
CA CYS A 89 -1.76 -2.45 7.68
C CYS A 89 -2.88 -2.97 8.59
N LEU A 90 -2.79 -4.24 9.01
CA LEU A 90 -3.77 -4.84 9.93
C LEU A 90 -3.73 -4.21 11.33
N GLN A 91 -2.54 -3.92 11.85
CA GLN A 91 -2.38 -3.20 13.13
C GLN A 91 -2.97 -1.78 13.04
N THR A 92 -2.68 -1.08 11.95
CA THR A 92 -3.22 0.25 11.65
C THR A 92 -4.75 0.21 11.58
N ARG A 93 -5.33 -0.80 10.92
CA ARG A 93 -6.78 -0.99 10.80
C ARG A 93 -7.43 -1.23 12.17
N PHE A 94 -6.87 -2.12 12.98
CA PHE A 94 -7.36 -2.36 14.34
C PHE A 94 -7.35 -1.08 15.17
N SER A 95 -6.24 -0.33 15.13
CA SER A 95 -6.07 0.91 15.89
C SER A 95 -7.03 2.01 15.43
N ALA A 96 -7.36 2.06 14.14
CA ALA A 96 -8.31 3.01 13.59
C ALA A 96 -9.75 2.73 14.03
N VAL A 97 -10.14 1.45 14.12
CA VAL A 97 -11.46 1.03 14.63
C VAL A 97 -11.60 1.40 16.11
N VAL A 98 -10.58 1.09 16.93
CA VAL A 98 -10.59 1.40 18.37
C VAL A 98 -10.67 2.91 18.64
N ARG A 99 -10.26 3.76 17.69
CA ARG A 99 -10.33 5.23 17.81
C ARG A 99 -11.73 5.81 17.56
N LEU A 100 -12.65 5.01 17.00
CA LEU A 100 -14.02 5.40 16.66
C LEU A 100 -15.05 4.91 17.70
N GLU A 101 -14.62 4.12 18.68
CA GLU A 101 -15.40 3.68 19.85
C GLU A 101 -15.13 4.57 21.08
#